data_AF-A0A1B6EKI1-F1
#
_entry.id   AF-A0A1B6EKI1-F1
#
_cell.length_a   1.000
_cell.length_b   1.000
_cell.length_c   1.000
_cell.angle_alpha   90.00
_cell.angle_beta   90.00
_cell.angle_gamma   90.00
#
_symmetry.space_group_name_H-M   'P 1'
#
loop_
_entity.id
_entity.type
_entity.pdbx_description
1 polymer ?
#
loop_
_entity_poly.entity_id
_entity_poly.type
_entity_poly.pdbx_seq_one_letter_code
_entity_poly.pdbx_strand_id
1 'polypeptide(L)'
;TDEPDLHACTDDAFLLRFLRARKFNTTKAFALIQRYYLMKLECPDLFRTPRPSEKTHVLDMQAQCVLDDRDHNGSRVYIFRVEKCDTSRITVEDVFSTNVLALEYVVREPETQVAG
;
A
#
# COMPACT_ATOMS: atom_id res chain seq x y z
N THR A 1 -8.38 8.78 -25.94
CA THR A 1 -7.37 7.74 -25.98
C THR A 1 -7.88 6.67 -25.06
N ASP A 2 -8.41 5.58 -25.61
CA ASP A 2 -9.03 4.51 -24.83
C ASP A 2 -7.97 3.84 -23.96
N GLU A 3 -8.02 4.11 -22.66
CA GLU A 3 -7.24 3.36 -21.67
C GLU A 3 -7.84 1.95 -21.57
N PRO A 4 -7.02 0.89 -21.70
CA PRO A 4 -7.50 -0.49 -21.80
C PRO A 4 -8.24 -0.90 -20.53
N ASP A 5 -9.50 -1.30 -20.71
CA ASP A 5 -10.42 -1.99 -19.78
C ASP A 5 -10.01 -2.01 -18.29
N LEU A 6 -9.75 -0.83 -17.75
CA LEU A 6 -9.37 -0.68 -16.37
C LEU A 6 -10.67 -0.74 -15.58
N HIS A 7 -10.97 -1.88 -14.97
CA HIS A 7 -12.04 -2.02 -13.99
C HIS A 7 -11.68 -1.21 -12.72
N ALA A 8 -11.68 0.11 -12.87
CA ALA A 8 -11.33 1.04 -11.83
C ALA A 8 -12.43 1.01 -10.76
N CYS A 9 -12.02 0.77 -9.51
CA CYS A 9 -12.91 0.88 -8.38
C CYS A 9 -13.45 2.31 -8.28
N THR A 10 -14.78 2.44 -8.32
CA THR A 10 -15.51 3.71 -8.20
C THR A 10 -16.16 3.90 -6.82
N ASP A 11 -15.85 3.03 -5.86
CA ASP A 11 -16.31 3.14 -4.48
C ASP A 11 -15.82 4.45 -3.82
N ASP A 12 -16.71 5.14 -3.12
CA ASP A 12 -16.41 6.43 -2.49
C ASP A 12 -15.23 6.33 -1.50
N ALA A 13 -15.18 5.27 -0.69
CA ALA A 13 -14.11 5.07 0.28
C ALA A 13 -12.76 4.76 -0.39
N PHE A 14 -12.76 4.20 -1.61
CA PHE A 14 -11.55 4.09 -2.43
C PHE A 14 -11.14 5.45 -3.01
N LEU A 15 -12.05 6.16 -3.68
CA LEU A 15 -11.75 7.45 -4.33
C LEU A 15 -11.33 8.53 -3.33
N LEU A 16 -11.92 8.55 -2.13
CA LEU A 16 -11.59 9.49 -1.07
C LEU A 16 -10.13 9.40 -0.62
N ARG A 17 -9.47 8.23 -0.73
CA ARG A 17 -8.04 8.07 -0.40
C ARG A 17 -7.18 9.04 -1.20
N PHE A 18 -7.43 9.10 -2.51
CA PHE A 18 -6.67 9.92 -3.45
C PHE A 18 -6.99 11.40 -3.31
N LEU A 19 -8.27 11.73 -3.07
CA LEU A 19 -8.70 13.09 -2.82
C LEU A 19 -8.06 13.63 -1.53
N ARG A 20 -8.16 12.91 -0.41
CA ARG A 20 -7.56 13.30 0.88
C ARG A 20 -6.04 13.45 0.77
N ALA A 21 -5.36 12.49 0.15
CA ALA A 21 -3.92 12.53 -0.09
C ALA A 21 -3.46 13.72 -0.97
N ARG A 22 -4.38 14.36 -1.70
CA ARG A 22 -4.12 15.53 -2.56
C ARG A 22 -4.90 16.76 -2.13
N LYS A 23 -5.37 16.83 -0.87
CA LYS A 23 -6.11 17.97 -0.31
C LYS A 23 -7.28 18.40 -1.20
N PHE A 24 -8.00 17.42 -1.74
CA PHE A 24 -9.13 17.56 -2.66
C PHE A 24 -8.83 18.28 -3.98
N ASN A 25 -7.55 18.39 -4.37
CA ASN A 25 -7.21 18.79 -5.73
C ASN A 25 -7.53 17.64 -6.69
N THR A 26 -8.64 17.77 -7.42
CA THR A 26 -9.20 16.73 -8.30
C THR A 26 -8.24 16.33 -9.41
N THR A 27 -7.58 17.29 -10.06
CA THR A 27 -6.58 17.02 -11.11
C THR A 27 -5.41 16.18 -10.59
N LYS A 28 -4.85 16.55 -9.43
CA LYS A 28 -3.75 15.80 -8.81
C LYS A 28 -4.20 14.44 -8.28
N ALA A 29 -5.43 14.33 -7.77
CA ALA A 29 -6.00 13.07 -7.31
C ALA A 29 -6.20 12.10 -8.48
N PHE A 30 -6.75 12.58 -9.60
CA PHE A 30 -6.93 11.78 -10.82
C PHE A 30 -5.59 11.25 -11.35
N ALA A 31 -4.57 12.12 -11.46
CA ALA A 31 -3.22 11.69 -11.86
C ALA A 31 -2.62 10.65 -10.89
N LEU A 32 -2.91 10.74 -9.59
CA LEU A 32 -2.48 9.75 -8.60
C LEU A 32 -3.18 8.40 -8.79
N ILE A 33 -4.49 8.40 -9.10
CA ILE A 33 -5.26 7.18 -9.40
C ILE A 33 -4.69 6.50 -10.65
N GLN A 34 -4.44 7.26 -11.73
CA GLN A 34 -3.85 6.71 -12.95
C GLN A 34 -2.49 6.05 -12.66
N ARG A 35 -1.63 6.73 -11.90
CA ARG A 35 -0.33 6.16 -11.50
C ARG A 35 -0.47 4.91 -10.63
N TYR A 36 -1.43 4.88 -9.71
CA TYR A 36 -1.69 3.70 -8.88
C TYR A 36 -2.02 2.47 -9.73
N TYR A 37 -2.89 2.62 -10.73
CA TYR A 37 -3.23 1.52 -11.63
C TYR A 37 -2.09 1.16 -12.60
N LEU A 38 -1.38 2.17 -13.12
CA LEU A 38 -0.21 1.95 -13.98
C LEU A 38 0.85 1.10 -13.26
N MET A 39 1.14 1.40 -11.99
CA MET A 39 2.10 0.60 -11.22
C MET A 39 1.68 -0.86 -11.06
N LYS A 40 0.37 -1.13 -10.92
CA LYS A 40 -0.16 -2.50 -10.84
C LYS A 40 -0.03 -3.25 -12.17
N LEU A 41 -0.10 -2.53 -13.29
CA LEU A 41 0.05 -3.09 -14.63
C LEU A 41 1.52 -3.33 -15.00
N GLU A 42 2.40 -2.35 -14.75
CA GLU A 42 3.81 -2.39 -15.15
C GLU A 42 4.66 -3.29 -14.23
N CYS A 43 4.29 -3.42 -12.95
CA CYS A 43 5.06 -4.14 -11.95
C CYS A 43 4.17 -5.09 -11.12
N PRO A 44 3.49 -6.07 -11.76
CA PRO A 44 2.51 -6.91 -11.08
C PRO A 44 3.13 -7.69 -9.91
N ASP A 45 4.36 -8.18 -10.03
CA ASP A 45 5.02 -8.95 -8.96
C ASP A 45 5.26 -8.13 -7.68
N LEU A 46 5.38 -6.81 -7.81
CA LEU A 46 5.62 -5.89 -6.70
C LEU A 46 4.31 -5.33 -6.12
N PHE A 47 3.35 -4.98 -6.98
CA PHE A 47 2.13 -4.27 -6.57
C PHE A 47 0.88 -5.15 -6.49
N ARG A 48 0.97 -6.43 -6.87
CA ARG A 48 -0.06 -7.42 -6.53
C ARG A 48 -0.11 -7.53 -5.01
N THR A 49 -1.29 -7.30 -4.45
CA THR A 49 -1.54 -7.46 -3.02
C THR A 49 -1.90 -8.92 -2.72
N PRO A 50 -0.98 -9.75 -2.19
CA PRO A 50 -1.29 -11.15 -1.90
C PRO A 50 -2.23 -11.26 -0.70
N ARG A 51 -2.90 -12.40 -0.56
CA ARG A 51 -3.56 -12.76 0.70
C ARG A 51 -2.48 -12.97 1.77
N PRO A 52 -2.71 -12.59 3.03
CA PRO A 52 -1.76 -12.86 4.11
C PRO A 52 -1.35 -14.34 4.20
N SER A 53 -2.29 -15.25 3.93
CA SER A 53 -2.05 -16.70 3.90
C SER A 53 -1.03 -17.17 2.84
N GLU A 54 -0.83 -16.39 1.77
CA GLU A 54 0.17 -16.69 0.72
C GLU A 54 1.59 -16.25 1.11
N LYS A 55 1.74 -15.44 2.16
CA LYS A 55 3.01 -14.84 2.59
C LYS A 55 3.34 -15.14 4.05
N THR A 56 2.78 -16.20 4.63
CA THR A 56 3.03 -16.59 6.04
C THR A 56 4.52 -16.75 6.33
N HIS A 57 5.30 -17.31 5.39
CA HIS A 57 6.76 -17.46 5.52
C HIS A 57 7.50 -16.14 5.73
N VAL A 58 6.98 -15.02 5.21
CA VAL A 58 7.51 -13.66 5.42
C VAL A 58 6.94 -13.05 6.69
N LEU A 59 5.63 -13.16 6.90
CA LEU A 59 4.93 -12.55 8.04
C LEU A 59 5.38 -13.14 9.38
N ASP A 60 5.65 -14.44 9.42
CA ASP A 60 6.15 -15.15 10.61
C ASP A 60 7.56 -14.69 11.03
N MET A 61 8.34 -14.09 10.12
CA MET A 61 9.62 -13.48 10.47
C MET A 61 9.44 -12.20 11.32
N GLN A 62 8.24 -11.62 11.28
CA GLN A 62 7.90 -10.36 11.94
C GLN A 62 8.85 -9.22 11.54
N ALA A 63 9.42 -9.26 10.33
CA ALA A 63 10.31 -8.19 9.86
C ALA A 63 9.55 -6.87 9.63
N GLN A 64 8.24 -6.90 9.51
CA GLN A 64 7.38 -5.76 9.21
C GLN A 64 6.31 -5.63 10.28
N CYS A 65 6.05 -4.42 10.76
CA CYS A 65 5.04 -4.15 11.76
C CYS A 65 4.43 -2.76 11.57
N VAL A 66 3.12 -2.67 11.77
CA VAL A 66 2.39 -1.41 11.90
C VAL A 66 2.08 -1.25 13.39
N LEU A 67 2.46 -0.13 13.99
CA LEU A 67 2.11 0.14 15.39
C LEU A 67 0.64 0.55 15.53
N ASP A 68 0.04 0.15 16.65
CA ASP A 68 -1.32 0.54 17.03
C ASP A 68 -1.41 2.05 17.30
N ASP A 69 -0.39 2.59 17.95
CA ASP A 69 -0.24 4.02 18.23
C ASP A 69 0.22 4.80 16.98
N ARG A 70 -0.23 6.05 16.91
CA ARG A 70 0.20 7.04 15.91
C ARG A 70 1.29 7.93 16.50
N ASP A 71 2.05 8.58 15.62
CA ASP A 71 3.00 9.60 16.07
C ASP A 71 2.29 10.89 16.54
N HIS A 72 3.06 11.88 16.97
CA HIS A 72 2.54 13.18 17.44
C HIS A 72 1.81 14.00 16.36
N ASN A 73 1.98 13.66 15.07
CA ASN A 73 1.29 14.29 13.95
C ASN A 73 0.05 13.49 13.52
N GLY A 74 -0.24 12.36 14.17
CA GLY A 74 -1.32 11.45 13.80
C GLY A 74 -0.94 10.49 12.67
N SER A 75 0.33 10.44 12.25
CA SER A 75 0.77 9.55 11.18
C SER A 75 0.83 8.10 11.67
N ARG A 76 0.48 7.16 10.79
CA ARG A 76 0.62 5.73 11.10
C ARG A 76 2.10 5.34 11.10
N VAL A 77 2.56 4.64 12.13
CA VAL A 77 3.97 4.24 12.25
C VAL A 77 4.17 2.83 11.69
N TYR A 78 4.99 2.74 10.65
CA TYR A 78 5.44 1.49 10.04
C TYR A 78 6.92 1.23 10.37
N ILE A 79 7.23 0.02 10.82
CA ILE A 79 8.59 -0.41 11.16
C ILE A 79 9.00 -1.57 10.25
N PHE A 80 10.18 -1.44 9.65
CA PHE A 80 10.85 -2.51 8.93
C PHE A 80 12.18 -2.88 9.61
N ARG A 81 12.30 -4.15 9.99
CA ARG A 81 13.40 -4.78 10.73
C ARG A 81 14.20 -5.66 9.79
N VAL A 82 15.22 -5.08 9.16
CA VAL A 82 16.07 -5.77 8.18
C VAL A 82 16.77 -6.98 8.82
N GLU A 83 17.12 -6.90 10.11
CA GLU A 83 17.80 -7.99 10.83
C GLU A 83 16.94 -9.25 11.00
N LYS A 84 15.61 -9.12 10.82
CA LYS A 84 14.66 -10.25 10.86
C LYS A 84 14.45 -10.89 9.50
N CYS A 85 14.92 -10.28 8.42
CA CYS A 85 14.81 -10.83 7.08
C CYS A 85 15.85 -11.93 6.87
N ASP A 86 15.42 -13.19 6.86
CA ASP A 86 16.27 -14.29 6.41
C ASP A 86 16.31 -14.32 4.87
N THR A 87 17.32 -13.67 4.30
CA THR A 87 17.50 -13.54 2.84
C THR A 87 17.75 -14.86 2.13
N SER A 88 18.00 -15.96 2.85
CA SER A 88 18.07 -17.30 2.24
C SER A 88 16.68 -17.90 1.97
N ARG A 89 15.63 -17.32 2.56
CA ARG A 89 14.25 -17.84 2.54
C ARG A 89 13.23 -16.93 1.86
N ILE A 90 13.58 -15.66 1.61
CA ILE A 90 12.69 -14.66 1.02
C ILE A 90 13.39 -13.91 -0.12
N THR A 91 12.60 -13.42 -1.06
CA THR A 91 13.08 -12.54 -2.14
C THR A 91 12.82 -11.06 -1.83
N VAL A 92 13.32 -10.17 -2.67
CA VAL A 92 13.01 -8.73 -2.56
C VAL A 92 11.54 -8.46 -2.88
N GLU A 93 10.97 -9.20 -3.83
CA GLU A 93 9.56 -9.13 -4.20
C GLU A 93 8.65 -9.60 -3.05
N ASP A 94 9.07 -10.62 -2.28
CA ASP A 94 8.38 -11.03 -1.06
C ASP A 94 8.29 -9.89 -0.05
N VAL A 95 9.41 -9.22 0.23
CA VAL A 95 9.46 -8.07 1.15
C VAL A 95 8.63 -6.91 0.60
N PHE A 96 8.75 -6.61 -0.69
CA PHE A 96 8.04 -5.47 -1.29
C PHE A 96 6.52 -5.70 -1.32
N SER A 97 6.06 -6.86 -1.77
CA SER A 97 4.63 -7.17 -1.84
C SER A 97 3.96 -7.21 -0.47
N THR A 98 4.68 -7.62 0.58
CA THR A 98 4.19 -7.57 1.97
C THR A 98 4.21 -6.15 2.55
N ASN A 99 5.18 -5.31 2.19
CA ASN A 99 5.13 -3.87 2.48
C ASN A 99 3.87 -3.24 1.84
N VAL A 100 3.63 -3.50 0.55
CA VAL A 100 2.45 -2.98 -0.16
C VAL A 100 1.15 -3.48 0.49
N LEU A 101 1.09 -4.75 0.89
CA LEU A 101 -0.05 -5.31 1.62
C LEU A 101 -0.33 -4.54 2.92
N ALA A 102 0.70 -4.26 3.72
CA ALA A 102 0.56 -3.48 4.96
C ALA A 102 0.06 -2.05 4.65
N LEU A 103 0.63 -1.39 3.64
CA LEU A 103 0.23 -0.04 3.24
C LEU A 103 -1.21 0.03 2.70
N GLU A 104 -1.62 -0.94 1.88
CA GLU A 104 -3.00 -1.08 1.36
C GLU A 104 -4.03 -1.36 2.47
N TYR A 105 -3.59 -1.92 3.59
CA TYR A 105 -4.40 -2.11 4.77
C TYR A 105 -4.58 -0.80 5.55
N VAL A 106 -3.48 -0.11 5.89
CA VAL A 106 -3.54 1.10 6.73
C VAL A 106 -4.10 2.32 5.99
N VAL A 107 -3.96 2.40 4.67
CA VAL A 107 -4.53 3.51 3.87
C VAL A 107 -6.06 3.52 3.86
N ARG A 108 -6.71 2.47 4.40
CA ARG A 108 -8.18 2.45 4.58
C ARG A 108 -8.65 3.40 5.69
N GLU A 109 -7.75 3.76 6.59
CA GLU A 109 -8.01 4.66 7.72
C GLU A 109 -8.03 6.12 7.23
N PRO A 110 -9.12 6.88 7.45
CA PRO A 110 -9.20 8.28 7.04
C PRO A 110 -8.09 9.15 7.61
N GLU A 111 -7.65 8.89 8.84
CA GLU A 111 -6.58 9.61 9.51
C GLU A 111 -5.25 9.43 8.78
N THR A 112 -4.91 8.19 8.41
CA THR A 112 -3.70 7.85 7.62
C THR A 112 -3.74 8.51 6.23
N GLN A 113 -4.92 8.62 5.61
CA GLN A 113 -5.06 9.29 4.30
C GLN A 113 -4.74 10.80 4.34
N VAL A 114 -4.78 11.42 5.52
CA VAL A 114 -4.56 12.87 5.72
C VAL A 114 -3.21 13.15 6.39
N ALA A 115 -2.89 12.43 7.46
CA ALA A 115 -1.70 12.63 8.27
C ALA A 115 -0.49 11.83 7.78
N GLY A 116 -0.71 10.83 6.92
CA GLY A 116 0.32 9.86 6.53
C GLY A 116 0.24 8.56 7.32
#